data_AF-A0A2P7R9C2-F1
#
_entry.id   AF-A0A2P7R9C2-F1
#
_cell.length_a   1.000
_cell.length_b   1.000
_cell.length_c   1.000
_cell.angle_alpha   90.00
_cell.angle_beta   90.00
_cell.angle_gamma   90.00
#
_symmetry.space_group_name_H-M   'P 1'
#
loop_
_entity.id
_entity.type
_entity.pdbx_description
1 polymer ?
#
loop_
_entity_poly.entity_id
_entity_poly.type
_entity_poly.pdbx_seq_one_letter_code
_entity_poly.pdbx_strand_id
1 'polypeptide(L)' 'MLTFTLPEMSCGHCTGAISRALKELDPACELEFDLPAHRLRVQSSADRDEVIEALIDAGYRPA' A
#
# COMPACT_ATOMS: atom_id res chain seq x y z
N MET A 1 9.81 -4.15 7.01
CA MET A 1 9.28 -4.48 5.67
C MET A 1 7.99 -5.26 5.84
N LEU A 2 6.89 -4.68 5.39
CA LEU A 2 5.51 -5.18 5.51
C LEU A 2 5.02 -5.66 4.14
N THR A 3 4.17 -6.68 4.12
CA THR A 3 3.59 -7.21 2.88
C THR A 3 2.09 -7.32 3.01
N PHE A 4 1.37 -6.83 2.01
CA PHE A 4 -0.08 -6.78 1.94
C PHE A 4 -0.56 -7.39 0.62
N THR A 5 -1.66 -8.12 0.66
CA THR A 5 -2.32 -8.62 -0.54
C THR A 5 -3.51 -7.73 -0.82
N LEU A 6 -3.52 -7.07 -1.97
CA LEU A 6 -4.55 -6.11 -2.36
C LEU A 6 -5.26 -6.63 -3.60
N PRO A 7 -6.33 -7.45 -3.44
CA PRO A 7 -7.01 -8.08 -4.55
C PRO A 7 -7.67 -7.05 -5.49
N GLU A 8 -8.02 -5.87 -4.96
CA GLU A 8 -8.59 -4.74 -5.71
C GLU A 8 -7.57 -3.98 -6.58
N MET A 9 -6.27 -4.32 -6.52
CA MET A 9 -5.29 -3.80 -7.47
C MET A 9 -5.48 -4.43 -8.86
N SER A 10 -6.38 -3.85 -9.66
CA SER A 10 -6.61 -4.29 -11.03
C SER A 10 -5.82 -3.52 -12.10
N CYS A 11 -5.26 -2.35 -11.80
CA CYS A 11 -4.57 -1.55 -12.83
C CYS A 11 -3.54 -0.54 -12.26
N GLY A 12 -2.64 -0.02 -13.10
CA GLY A 12 -1.59 0.93 -12.70
C GLY A 12 -2.09 2.26 -12.13
N HIS A 13 -3.38 2.59 -12.27
CA HIS A 13 -3.99 3.73 -11.57
C HIS A 13 -4.11 3.50 -10.06
N CYS A 14 -4.25 2.24 -9.62
CA CYS A 14 -4.42 1.89 -8.22
C CYS A 14 -3.13 2.15 -7.41
N THR A 15 -1.98 1.88 -8.01
CA THR A 15 -0.67 2.03 -7.35
C THR A 15 -0.33 3.48 -7.04
N GLY A 16 -0.76 4.42 -7.89
CA GLY A 16 -0.57 5.86 -7.67
C GLY A 16 -1.33 6.37 -6.45
N ALA A 17 -2.59 5.97 -6.28
CA ALA A 17 -3.42 6.34 -5.13
C ALA A 17 -2.83 5.79 -3.82
N ILE A 18 -2.48 4.50 -3.81
CA ILE A 18 -1.85 3.84 -2.66
C ILE A 18 -0.51 4.50 -2.32
N SER A 19 0.30 4.79 -3.34
CA SER A 19 1.60 5.44 -3.16
C SER A 19 1.48 6.80 -2.52
N ARG A 20 0.47 7.57 -2.92
CA ARG A 20 0.22 8.88 -2.34
C ARG A 20 -0.20 8.78 -0.88
N ALA A 21 -1.17 7.92 -0.56
CA ALA A 21 -1.64 7.73 0.82
C ALA A 21 -0.53 7.27 1.76
N LEU A 22 0.30 6.31 1.33
CA LEU A 22 1.42 5.82 2.14
C LEU A 22 2.56 6.83 2.27
N LYS A 23 2.80 7.66 1.24
CA LYS A 23 3.76 8.78 1.35
C LYS A 23 3.27 9.93 2.20
N GLU A 24 1.96 10.13 2.32
CA GLU A 24 1.38 11.10 3.27
C GLU A 24 1.54 10.63 4.71
N LEU A 25 1.41 9.32 4.97
CA LEU A 25 1.70 8.72 6.26
C LEU A 25 3.21 8.75 6.58
N ASP A 26 4.03 8.25 5.66
CA ASP A 26 5.49 8.19 5.80
C ASP A 26 6.16 8.57 4.47
N PRO A 27 6.69 9.80 4.34
CA PRO A 27 7.31 10.25 3.09
C PRO A 27 8.61 9.51 2.77
N ALA A 28 9.21 8.82 3.74
CA ALA A 28 10.38 7.98 3.57
C ALA A 28 10.04 6.54 3.17
N CYS A 29 8.75 6.19 3.02
CA CYS A 29 8.38 4.82 2.70
C CYS A 29 8.79 4.41 1.28
N GLU A 30 9.29 3.18 1.14
CA GLU A 30 9.48 2.53 -0.15
C GLU A 30 8.33 1.56 -0.42
N LEU A 31 7.81 1.62 -1.63
CA LEU A 31 6.65 0.86 -2.06
C LEU A 31 6.99 0.04 -3.29
N GLU A 32 6.80 -1.26 -3.18
CA GLU A 32 7.03 -2.19 -4.28
C GLU A 32 5.70 -2.89 -4.61
N PHE A 33 5.21 -2.64 -5.81
CA PHE A 33 3.92 -3.13 -6.29
C PHE A 33 4.14 -4.32 -7.23
N ASP A 34 3.64 -5.48 -6.83
CA ASP A 34 3.58 -6.68 -7.63
C ASP A 34 2.13 -6.90 -8.09
N LEU A 35 1.78 -6.27 -9.21
CA LEU A 35 0.46 -6.41 -9.85
C LEU A 35 0.10 -7.86 -10.20
N PRO A 36 0.99 -8.70 -10.78
CA PRO A 36 0.60 -10.08 -11.13
C PRO A 36 0.31 -10.96 -9.90
N ALA A 37 0.96 -10.71 -8.76
CA ALA A 37 0.66 -11.39 -7.50
C ALA A 37 -0.31 -10.62 -6.58
N HIS A 38 -0.83 -9.47 -7.02
CA HIS A 38 -1.71 -8.58 -6.25
C HIS A 38 -1.12 -8.23 -4.88
N ARG A 39 0.19 -7.98 -4.84
CA ARG A 39 0.96 -7.86 -3.60
C ARG A 39 1.65 -6.51 -3.53
N LEU A 40 1.55 -5.87 -2.39
CA LEU A 40 2.24 -4.64 -2.04
C LEU A 40 3.26 -4.93 -0.95
N ARG A 41 4.50 -4.55 -1.19
CA ARG A 41 5.53 -4.51 -0.15
C ARG A 41 5.78 -3.06 0.25
N VAL A 42 5.71 -2.79 1.54
CA VAL A 42 5.91 -1.45 2.13
C VAL A 42 7.11 -1.53 3.06
N GLN A 43 8.16 -0.78 2.77
CA GLN A 43 9.20 -0.48 3.74
C GLN A 43 8.91 0.89 4.31
N SER A 44 8.48 0.93 5.56
CA SER A 44 8.20 2.16 6.29
C SER A 44 8.61 1.95 7.75
N SER A 45 8.84 3.06 8.45
CA SER A 45 8.97 3.06 9.90
C SER A 45 7.62 3.00 10.62
N ALA A 46 6.50 3.21 9.91
CA ALA A 46 5.15 3.11 10.46
C ALA A 46 4.78 1.67 10.82
N ASP A 47 3.90 1.53 11.81
CA ASP A 47 3.38 0.24 12.24
C ASP A 47 2.45 -0.38 11.19
N ARG A 48 2.28 -1.71 11.27
CA ARG A 48 1.44 -2.43 10.31
C ARG A 48 0.00 -1.92 10.30
N ASP A 49 -0.57 -1.63 11.46
CA ASP A 49 -1.93 -1.11 11.59
C ASP A 49 -2.08 0.28 10.96
N GLU A 50 -1.12 1.18 11.15
CA GLU A 50 -1.16 2.52 10.52
C GLU A 50 -1.14 2.42 8.99
N VAL A 51 -0.32 1.52 8.46
CA VAL A 51 -0.27 1.26 7.01
C VAL A 51 -1.59 0.67 6.52
N ILE A 52 -2.20 -0.25 7.26
CA ILE A 52 -3.53 -0.80 6.93
C ILE A 52 -4.59 0.31 6.94
N GLU A 53 -4.58 1.17 7.94
CA GLU A 53 -5.56 2.25 8.07
C GLU A 53 -5.44 3.24 6.91
N ALA A 54 -4.22 3.64 6.54
CA ALA A 54 -3.95 4.47 5.37
C ALA A 54 -4.39 3.81 4.05
N LEU A 55 -4.20 2.49 3.92
CA LEU A 55 -4.68 1.74 2.76
C LEU A 55 -6.22 1.74 2.70
N ILE A 56 -6.89 1.53 3.84
CA ILE A 56 -8.36 1.54 3.93
C ILE A 56 -8.93 2.92 3.63
N ASP A 57 -8.31 3.99 4.14
CA ASP A 57 -8.70 5.39 3.86
C ASP A 57 -8.57 5.71 2.36
N ALA A 58 -7.51 5.20 1.72
CA ALA A 58 -7.33 5.25 0.28
C ALA A 58 -8.31 4.36 -0.52
N GLY A 59 -9.15 3.56 0.15
CA GLY A 59 -10.15 2.69 -0.45
C GLY A 59 -9.64 1.29 -0.83
N TYR A 60 -8.49 0.87 -0.30
CA TYR A 60 -7.86 -0.42 -0.61
C TYR A 60 -7.77 -1.29 0.64
N ARG A 61 -8.58 -2.36 0.70
CA ARG A 61 -8.56 -3.26 1.87
C ARG A 61 -7.57 -4.40 1.66
N PRO A 62 -6.53 -4.55 2.51
CA PRO A 62 -5.68 -5.72 2.49
C PRO A 62 -6.46 -6.97 2.96
N ALA A 63 -6.24 -8.09 2.26
CA ALA A 63 -6.80 -9.40 2.56
C ALA A 63 -5.93 -10.23 3.51
#